data_AF-A0A421K9F4-F1
#
_entry.id   AF-A0A421K9F4-F1
#
_cell.length_a   1.000
_cell.length_b   1.000
_cell.length_c   1.000
_cell.angle_alpha   90.00
_cell.angle_beta   90.00
_cell.angle_gamma   90.00
#
_symmetry.space_group_name_H-M   'P 1'
#
loop_
_entity.id
_entity.type
_entity.pdbx_description
1 polymer ?
#
loop_
_entity_poly.entity_id
_entity_poly.type
_entity_poly.pdbx_seq_one_letter_code
_entity_poly.pdbx_strand_id
1 'polypeptide(L)'
;HAAVQGLRISAKSGTAQIADQQTGKYSTARFLSSVLAIFPTDDPELIAYVVLENPRGGSIYGAQTAAPIVREIATTLAPLRGIPLPGNTVVEHSGKVRIKNPVPAPLGDTLHDMTGYSKRMLLPYFSRKEIKWIIDGEGWVVFQFPPSGTPVEDGMSVYLELK
;
A
#
# COMPACT_ATOMS: atom_id res chain seq x y z
N HIS A 1 18.99 10.35 20.08
CA HIS A 1 17.70 10.15 20.78
C HIS A 1 16.73 9.43 19.86
N ALA A 2 15.93 8.48 20.36
CA ALA A 2 14.99 7.67 19.55
C ALA A 2 13.62 8.36 19.35
N ALA A 3 13.46 9.60 19.81
CA ALA A 3 12.18 10.31 19.76
C ALA A 3 11.72 10.53 18.31
N VAL A 4 10.47 10.15 18.05
CA VAL A 4 9.73 10.46 16.82
C VAL A 4 8.63 11.44 17.21
N GLN A 5 8.52 12.56 16.50
CA GLN A 5 7.47 13.55 16.80
C GLN A 5 6.10 12.89 16.64
N GLY A 6 5.20 13.09 17.63
CA GLY A 6 3.85 12.53 17.63
C GLY A 6 3.75 11.03 17.89
N LEU A 7 4.87 10.30 18.03
CA LEU A 7 4.88 8.89 18.41
C LEU A 7 5.63 8.70 19.72
N ARG A 8 4.91 8.32 20.77
CA ARG A 8 5.54 8.03 22.07
C ARG A 8 6.20 6.65 22.00
N ILE A 9 7.51 6.62 22.25
CA ILE A 9 8.34 5.42 22.23
C ILE A 9 8.95 5.24 23.62
N SER A 10 8.74 4.07 24.22
CA SER A 10 9.43 3.66 25.44
C SER A 10 10.51 2.67 25.08
N ALA A 11 11.75 2.92 25.53
CA ALA A 11 12.88 2.08 25.19
C ALA A 11 13.80 1.83 26.39
N LYS A 12 14.40 0.64 26.43
CA LYS A 12 15.42 0.26 27.41
C LYS A 12 16.67 -0.22 26.69
N SER A 13 17.80 0.38 27.03
CA SER A 13 19.12 -0.09 26.57
C SER A 13 19.67 -1.20 27.46
N GLY A 14 20.41 -2.11 26.84
CA GLY A 14 21.23 -3.14 27.46
C GLY A 14 22.65 -3.07 26.92
N THR A 15 23.62 -3.39 27.77
CA THR A 15 25.02 -3.58 27.37
C THR A 15 25.54 -4.78 28.14
N ALA A 16 26.02 -5.79 27.43
CA ALA A 16 26.52 -7.03 28.01
C ALA A 16 27.93 -7.31 27.51
N GLN A 17 28.82 -7.75 28.38
CA GLN A 17 30.15 -8.19 27.97
C GLN A 17 30.07 -9.58 27.34
N ILE A 18 30.84 -9.82 26.28
CA ILE A 18 30.88 -11.11 25.60
C ILE A 18 31.93 -12.00 26.29
N ALA A 19 31.59 -13.26 26.55
CA ALA A 19 32.53 -14.22 27.12
C ALA A 19 33.69 -14.51 26.14
N ASP A 20 34.91 -14.49 26.64
CA ASP A 20 36.11 -14.91 25.93
C ASP A 20 36.35 -16.40 26.20
N GLN A 21 36.17 -17.22 25.16
CA GLN A 21 36.30 -18.67 25.24
C GLN A 21 37.73 -19.15 25.50
N GLN A 22 38.75 -18.33 25.25
CA GLN A 22 40.15 -18.70 25.49
C GLN A 22 40.54 -18.47 26.95
N THR A 23 40.05 -17.39 27.57
CA THR A 23 40.41 -17.01 28.93
C THR A 23 39.39 -17.42 29.98
N GLY A 24 38.18 -17.82 29.57
CA GLY A 24 37.06 -18.16 30.47
C GLY A 24 36.49 -16.95 31.21
N LYS A 25 36.90 -15.73 30.86
CA LYS A 25 36.50 -14.47 31.47
C LYS A 25 35.67 -13.64 30.49
N TYR A 26 35.06 -12.56 30.96
CA TYR A 26 34.44 -11.58 30.06
C TYR A 26 35.51 -10.80 29.28
N SER A 27 35.26 -10.59 27.99
CA SER A 27 36.09 -9.75 27.15
C SER A 27 36.01 -8.28 27.61
N THR A 28 37.17 -7.63 27.67
CA THR A 28 37.27 -6.19 27.94
C THR A 28 37.03 -5.33 26.70
N ALA A 29 37.07 -5.95 25.51
CA ALA A 29 36.96 -5.27 24.22
C ALA A 29 35.67 -5.62 23.46
N ARG A 30 35.10 -6.82 23.67
CA ARG A 30 33.89 -7.28 22.98
C ARG A 30 32.66 -7.15 23.88
N PHE A 31 31.67 -6.44 23.39
CA PHE A 31 30.38 -6.25 24.07
C PHE A 31 29.22 -6.38 23.09
N LEU A 32 28.08 -6.77 23.62
CA LEU A 32 26.78 -6.75 22.97
C LEU A 32 26.07 -5.47 23.41
N SER A 33 25.59 -4.70 22.44
CA SER A 33 24.76 -3.53 22.66
C SER A 33 23.34 -3.87 22.22
N SER A 34 22.33 -3.60 23.05
CA SER A 34 20.95 -3.85 22.67
C SER A 34 20.01 -2.74 23.09
N VAL A 35 18.91 -2.60 22.35
CA VAL A 35 17.79 -1.74 22.71
C VAL A 35 16.49 -2.49 22.42
N LEU A 36 15.63 -2.56 23.42
CA LEU A 36 14.24 -2.96 23.28
C LEU A 36 13.39 -1.69 23.31
N ALA A 37 12.49 -1.53 22.33
CA ALA A 37 11.56 -0.43 22.25
C ALA A 37 10.15 -0.92 21.99
N ILE A 38 9.18 -0.23 22.58
CA ILE A 38 7.74 -0.44 22.40
C ILE A 38 7.10 0.86 21.94
N PHE A 39 6.16 0.78 21.01
CA PHE A 39 5.43 1.94 20.51
C PHE A 39 4.06 1.56 19.89
N PRO A 40 3.03 2.43 20.04
CA PRO A 40 2.97 3.59 20.94
C PRO A 40 3.13 3.20 22.42
N THR A 41 3.63 4.10 23.27
CA THR A 41 3.83 3.79 24.71
C THR A 41 2.52 3.50 25.45
N ASP A 42 1.42 4.19 25.13
CA ASP A 42 0.13 4.02 25.85
C ASP A 42 -0.58 2.71 25.49
N ASP A 43 -0.51 2.33 24.22
CA ASP A 43 -1.15 1.14 23.66
C ASP A 43 -0.16 0.44 22.72
N PRO A 44 0.75 -0.39 23.24
CA PRO A 44 1.84 -0.96 22.44
C PRO A 44 1.36 -1.93 21.36
N GLU A 45 1.47 -1.51 20.10
CA GLU A 45 1.17 -2.36 18.94
C GLU A 45 2.44 -2.99 18.33
N LEU A 46 3.59 -2.35 18.52
CA LEU A 46 4.86 -2.74 17.91
C LEU A 46 5.97 -2.87 18.97
N ILE A 47 6.77 -3.92 18.81
CA ILE A 47 8.02 -4.15 19.54
C ILE A 47 9.18 -4.14 18.54
N ALA A 48 10.25 -3.44 18.89
CA ALA A 48 11.52 -3.49 18.18
C ALA A 48 12.63 -3.91 19.15
N TYR A 49 13.28 -5.04 18.88
CA TYR A 49 14.46 -5.47 19.62
C TYR A 49 15.67 -5.47 18.69
N VAL A 50 16.60 -4.55 18.95
CA VAL A 50 17.81 -4.35 18.15
C VAL A 50 19.01 -4.83 18.96
N VAL A 51 19.82 -5.69 18.36
CA VAL A 51 21.05 -6.21 18.96
C VAL A 51 22.22 -5.95 18.01
N LEU A 52 23.26 -5.34 18.54
CA LEU A 52 24.51 -5.05 17.85
C LEU A 52 25.63 -5.81 18.55
N GLU A 53 26.20 -6.79 17.86
CA GLU A 53 27.36 -7.51 18.35
C GLU A 53 28.64 -6.75 18.00
N ASN A 54 29.47 -6.49 19.01
CA ASN A 54 30.80 -5.89 18.86
C ASN A 54 30.85 -4.66 17.93
N PRO A 55 29.98 -3.65 18.13
CA PRO A 55 29.91 -2.49 17.25
C PRO A 55 31.24 -1.72 17.29
N ARG A 56 31.86 -1.53 16.12
CA ARG A 56 33.13 -0.79 15.98
C ARG A 56 32.81 0.68 15.69
N GLY A 57 32.84 1.54 16.72
CA GLY A 57 32.54 2.97 16.58
C GLY A 57 32.71 3.75 17.89
N GLY A 58 32.79 5.08 17.81
CA GLY A 58 33.27 5.99 18.88
C GLY A 58 32.43 6.09 20.16
N SER A 59 31.40 5.27 20.35
CA SER A 59 30.65 5.21 21.61
C SER A 59 30.26 3.77 21.95
N ILE A 60 30.71 3.34 23.12
CA ILE A 60 30.44 2.05 23.77
C ILE A 60 29.01 1.95 24.33
N TYR A 61 28.26 3.06 24.35
CA TYR A 61 26.93 3.10 24.95
C TYR A 61 25.86 2.74 23.92
N GLY A 62 25.23 1.58 24.10
CA GLY A 62 24.26 1.05 23.15
C GLY A 62 23.04 1.94 22.86
N ALA A 63 22.74 2.88 23.75
CA ALA A 63 21.71 3.89 23.55
C ALA A 63 22.04 4.88 22.41
N GLN A 64 23.31 5.17 22.12
CA GLN A 64 23.67 6.12 21.06
C GLN A 64 23.65 5.49 19.67
N THR A 65 24.02 4.21 19.56
CA THR A 65 24.11 3.50 18.28
C THR A 65 22.78 2.91 17.82
N ALA A 66 21.96 2.39 18.74
CA ALA A 66 20.72 1.71 18.40
C ALA A 66 19.48 2.64 18.40
N ALA A 67 19.54 3.82 19.03
CA ALA A 67 18.44 4.78 19.00
C ALA A 67 18.06 5.28 17.59
N PRO A 68 19.00 5.56 16.67
CA PRO A 68 18.67 5.88 15.27
C PRO A 68 17.93 4.75 14.56
N ILE A 69 18.35 3.49 14.81
CA ILE A 69 17.73 2.30 14.22
C ILE A 69 16.29 2.16 14.71
N VAL A 70 16.05 2.29 16.02
CA VAL A 70 14.68 2.26 16.59
C VAL A 70 13.82 3.36 15.99
N ARG A 71 14.35 4.58 15.82
CA ARG A 71 13.64 5.71 15.21
C ARG A 71 13.22 5.40 13.76
N GLU A 72 14.11 4.80 12.98
CA GLU A 72 13.86 4.44 11.58
C GLU A 72 12.79 3.34 11.46
N ILE A 73 12.91 2.29 12.28
CA ILE A 73 11.90 1.21 12.38
C ILE A 73 10.53 1.80 12.74
N ALA A 74 10.48 2.65 13.77
CA ALA A 74 9.23 3.23 14.26
C ALA A 74 8.58 4.14 13.21
N THR A 75 9.36 4.99 12.53
CA THR A 75 8.84 5.90 11.49
C THR A 75 8.32 5.14 10.28
N THR A 76 8.93 3.99 9.95
CA THR A 76 8.54 3.17 8.79
C THR A 76 7.32 2.31 9.08
N LEU A 77 7.26 1.67 10.24
CA LEU A 77 6.23 0.68 10.55
C LEU A 77 4.95 1.29 11.12
N ALA A 78 5.03 2.40 11.87
CA ALA A 78 3.85 3.01 12.48
C ALA A 78 2.77 3.38 11.44
N PRO A 79 3.08 4.07 10.33
CA PRO A 79 2.08 4.41 9.32
C PRO A 79 1.46 3.19 8.63
N LEU A 80 2.26 2.13 8.40
CA LEU A 80 1.78 0.89 7.80
C LEU A 80 0.77 0.14 8.68
N ARG A 81 0.80 0.40 9.99
CA ARG A 81 -0.18 -0.10 10.96
C ARG A 81 -1.34 0.85 11.20
N GLY A 82 -1.40 1.98 10.49
CA GLY A 82 -2.42 2.99 10.69
C GLY A 82 -2.18 3.86 11.94
N ILE A 83 -1.02 3.74 12.59
CA ILE A 83 -0.65 4.61 13.71
C ILE A 83 -0.28 5.97 13.12
N PRO A 84 -1.02 7.04 13.48
CA PRO A 84 -0.82 8.35 12.89
C PRO A 84 0.51 8.97 13.34
N LEU A 85 1.23 9.55 12.38
CA LEU A 85 2.40 10.40 12.62
C LEU A 85 2.08 11.83 12.16
N PRO A 86 2.68 12.89 12.75
CA PRO A 86 2.50 14.25 12.29
C PRO A 86 2.86 14.39 10.80
N GLY A 87 1.92 14.89 10.01
CA GLY A 87 2.06 15.02 8.54
C GLY A 87 1.49 13.85 7.73
N ASN A 88 1.15 12.72 8.36
CA ASN A 88 0.46 11.63 7.69
C ASN A 88 -1.05 11.76 7.84
N THR A 89 -1.77 11.69 6.72
CA THR A 89 -3.22 11.52 6.73
C THR A 89 -3.51 10.02 6.72
N VAL A 90 -3.92 9.47 7.85
CA VAL A 90 -4.46 8.10 7.90
C VAL A 90 -5.90 8.18 7.39
N VAL A 91 -6.12 7.75 6.16
CA VAL A 91 -7.46 7.68 5.57
C VAL A 91 -8.04 6.31 5.90
N GLU A 92 -9.06 6.27 6.76
CA GLU A 92 -9.84 5.05 6.95
C GLU A 92 -10.62 4.74 5.66
N HIS A 93 -10.29 3.61 5.05
CA HIS A 93 -11.02 3.07 3.91
C HIS A 93 -11.61 1.72 4.31
N SER A 94 -12.85 1.46 3.91
CA SER A 94 -13.63 0.28 4.31
C SER A 94 -13.12 -1.07 3.77
N GLY A 95 -11.90 -1.13 3.22
CA GLY A 95 -11.37 -2.33 2.55
C GLY A 95 -12.04 -2.65 1.21
N LYS A 96 -13.11 -1.92 0.85
CA LYS A 96 -13.94 -2.19 -0.34
C LYS A 96 -13.82 -1.04 -1.32
N VAL A 97 -13.00 -1.21 -2.35
CA VAL A 97 -13.11 -0.39 -3.57
C VAL A 97 -14.40 -0.82 -4.26
N ARG A 98 -15.48 -0.10 -3.98
CA ARG A 98 -16.77 -0.34 -4.66
C ARG A 98 -16.66 0.31 -6.03
N ILE A 99 -16.13 -0.44 -7.00
CA ILE A 99 -16.24 -0.07 -8.40
C ILE A 99 -17.74 0.01 -8.68
N LYS A 100 -18.26 1.23 -8.89
CA LYS A 100 -19.62 1.40 -9.40
C LYS A 100 -19.58 0.84 -10.81
N ASN A 101 -19.88 -0.44 -10.97
CA ASN A 101 -20.13 -0.99 -12.30
C ASN A 101 -21.27 -0.17 -12.91
N PRO A 102 -21.04 0.55 -14.01
CA PRO A 102 -22.11 1.29 -14.67
C PRO A 102 -23.21 0.30 -15.01
N VAL A 103 -24.46 0.64 -14.68
CA VAL A 103 -25.59 -0.11 -15.21
C VAL A 103 -25.70 0.28 -16.69
N PRO A 104 -25.62 -0.66 -17.64
CA PRO A 104 -25.68 -0.33 -19.06
C PRO A 104 -27.01 0.39 -19.35
N ALA A 105 -26.94 1.62 -19.85
CA ALA A 105 -28.13 2.40 -20.17
C ALA A 105 -28.83 1.78 -21.39
N PRO A 106 -30.17 1.61 -21.42
CA PRO A 106 -30.83 1.11 -22.60
C PRO A 106 -30.52 2.00 -23.81
N LEU A 107 -30.32 1.40 -24.98
CA LEU A 107 -30.17 2.15 -26.22
C LEU A 107 -31.47 2.91 -26.51
N GLY A 108 -31.38 4.25 -26.53
CA GLY A 108 -32.45 5.15 -26.94
C GLY A 108 -32.32 5.55 -28.41
N ASP A 109 -32.83 6.74 -28.76
CA ASP A 109 -32.82 7.27 -30.13
C ASP A 109 -31.41 7.65 -30.62
N THR A 110 -30.44 7.78 -29.71
CA THR A 110 -29.04 8.09 -30.01
C THR A 110 -28.09 7.12 -29.30
N LEU A 111 -26.92 6.88 -29.89
CA LEU A 111 -25.83 6.12 -29.28
C LEU A 111 -25.32 6.83 -28.03
N HIS A 112 -25.23 6.10 -26.91
CA HIS A 112 -24.56 6.61 -25.72
C HIS A 112 -23.06 6.28 -25.75
N ASP A 113 -22.32 6.92 -24.86
CA ASP A 113 -20.91 6.58 -24.65
C ASP A 113 -20.80 5.23 -23.93
N MET A 114 -20.20 4.27 -24.61
CA MET A 114 -19.96 2.91 -24.16
C MET A 114 -18.50 2.72 -23.72
N THR A 115 -17.66 3.76 -23.74
CA THR A 115 -16.29 3.66 -23.23
C THR A 115 -16.28 3.27 -21.75
N GLY A 116 -15.37 2.37 -21.39
CA GLY A 116 -15.32 1.78 -20.04
C GLY A 116 -16.38 0.72 -19.75
N TYR A 117 -17.21 0.33 -20.73
CA TYR A 117 -18.08 -0.84 -20.59
C TYR A 117 -17.28 -2.12 -20.81
N SER A 118 -17.53 -3.15 -20.01
CA SER A 118 -16.95 -4.48 -20.25
C SER A 118 -17.72 -5.21 -21.35
N LYS A 119 -17.09 -6.16 -22.04
CA LYS A 119 -17.76 -7.03 -23.03
C LYS A 119 -19.04 -7.68 -22.50
N ARG A 120 -19.05 -8.10 -21.23
CA ARG A 120 -20.22 -8.68 -20.56
C ARG A 120 -21.36 -7.68 -20.42
N MET A 121 -21.06 -6.40 -20.16
CA MET A 121 -22.06 -5.33 -20.08
C MET A 121 -22.71 -5.04 -21.44
N LEU A 122 -22.04 -5.37 -22.54
CA LEU A 122 -22.54 -5.11 -23.88
C LEU A 122 -23.48 -6.19 -24.44
N LEU A 123 -23.48 -7.39 -23.84
CA LEU A 123 -24.31 -8.52 -24.28
C LEU A 123 -25.80 -8.19 -24.50
N PRO A 124 -26.46 -7.36 -23.66
CA PRO A 124 -27.84 -6.98 -23.90
C PRO A 124 -28.05 -6.20 -25.20
N TYR A 125 -27.07 -5.40 -25.64
CA TYR A 125 -27.18 -4.63 -26.89
C TYR A 125 -27.04 -5.50 -28.12
N PHE A 126 -26.24 -6.57 -28.06
CA PHE A 126 -26.05 -7.49 -29.19
C PHE A 126 -27.29 -8.33 -29.51
N SER A 127 -28.26 -8.36 -28.60
CA SER A 127 -29.54 -9.03 -28.83
C SER A 127 -30.46 -8.24 -29.77
N ARG A 128 -30.17 -6.95 -30.00
CA ARG A 128 -30.87 -6.08 -30.95
C ARG A 128 -30.45 -6.41 -32.37
N LYS A 129 -31.38 -6.84 -33.20
CA LYS A 129 -31.12 -7.21 -34.60
C LYS A 129 -31.06 -6.00 -35.53
N GLU A 130 -31.49 -4.85 -35.04
CA GLU A 130 -31.53 -3.59 -35.79
C GLU A 130 -30.13 -3.00 -35.99
N ILE A 131 -29.12 -3.41 -35.20
CA ILE A 131 -27.76 -2.87 -35.27
C ILE A 131 -26.78 -4.01 -35.52
N LYS A 132 -25.87 -3.81 -36.47
CA LYS A 132 -24.75 -4.72 -36.70
C LYS A 132 -23.57 -4.34 -35.82
N TRP A 133 -23.26 -5.19 -34.85
CA TRP A 133 -22.13 -4.98 -33.93
C TRP A 133 -20.85 -5.59 -34.47
N ILE A 134 -19.79 -4.80 -34.53
CA ILE A 134 -18.42 -5.22 -34.88
C ILE A 134 -17.55 -4.98 -33.64
N ILE A 135 -17.01 -6.06 -33.09
CA ILE A 135 -16.25 -6.02 -31.84
C ILE A 135 -14.85 -6.51 -32.14
N ASP A 136 -13.85 -5.74 -31.75
CA ASP A 136 -12.45 -6.07 -31.91
C ASP A 136 -11.75 -6.06 -30.54
N GLY A 137 -11.04 -7.15 -30.20
CA GLY A 137 -10.36 -7.31 -28.92
C GLY A 137 -11.21 -7.87 -27.76
N GLU A 138 -10.62 -7.79 -26.56
CA GLU A 138 -11.17 -8.32 -25.30
C GLU A 138 -10.92 -7.30 -24.17
N GLY A 139 -11.76 -7.31 -23.14
CA GLY A 139 -11.63 -6.40 -21.99
C GLY A 139 -12.69 -5.30 -21.97
N TRP A 140 -12.23 -4.05 -21.93
CA TRP A 140 -13.06 -2.85 -21.78
C TRP A 140 -13.06 -2.03 -23.06
N VAL A 141 -14.20 -1.44 -23.41
CA VAL A 141 -14.30 -0.56 -24.58
C VAL A 141 -13.41 0.66 -24.39
N VAL A 142 -12.43 0.81 -25.28
CA VAL A 142 -11.54 1.98 -25.34
C VAL A 142 -11.90 2.92 -26.48
N PHE A 143 -12.63 2.42 -27.49
CA PHE A 143 -13.04 3.21 -28.64
C PHE A 143 -14.39 2.73 -29.19
N GLN A 144 -15.19 3.66 -29.69
CA GLN A 144 -16.45 3.39 -30.38
C GLN A 144 -16.58 4.23 -31.66
N PHE A 145 -17.23 3.66 -32.67
CA PHE A 145 -17.64 4.38 -33.88
C PHE A 145 -18.98 3.82 -34.40
N PRO A 146 -19.98 4.66 -34.76
CA PRO A 146 -20.02 6.13 -34.67
C PRO A 146 -19.87 6.69 -33.24
N PRO A 147 -19.51 7.98 -33.08
CA PRO A 147 -19.35 8.58 -31.76
C PRO A 147 -20.67 8.64 -30.98
N SER A 148 -20.58 8.92 -29.68
CA SER A 148 -21.77 9.12 -28.86
C SER A 148 -22.59 10.33 -29.37
N GLY A 149 -23.91 10.26 -29.24
CA GLY A 149 -24.87 11.23 -29.75
C GLY A 149 -25.34 10.98 -31.20
N THR A 150 -24.75 10.02 -31.92
CA THR A 150 -25.24 9.67 -33.27
C THR A 150 -26.64 9.03 -33.21
N PRO A 151 -27.60 9.47 -34.05
CA PRO A 151 -28.92 8.83 -34.14
C PRO A 151 -28.81 7.35 -34.49
N VAL A 152 -29.63 6.52 -33.83
CA VAL A 152 -29.67 5.09 -34.09
C VAL A 152 -30.57 4.84 -35.30
N GLU A 153 -30.00 4.25 -36.35
CA GLU A 153 -30.72 3.87 -37.57
C GLU A 153 -30.75 2.35 -37.76
N ASP A 154 -31.84 1.85 -38.34
CA ASP A 154 -31.99 0.43 -38.67
C ASP A 154 -30.93 0.00 -39.69
N GLY A 155 -30.21 -1.07 -39.37
CA GLY A 155 -29.14 -1.62 -40.18
C GLY A 155 -27.77 -0.94 -39.98
N MET A 156 -27.65 0.04 -39.09
CA MET A 156 -26.36 0.71 -38.87
C MET A 156 -25.32 -0.25 -38.29
N SER A 157 -24.04 0.02 -38.61
CA SER A 157 -22.92 -0.74 -38.07
C SER A 157 -22.22 0.04 -36.96
N VAL A 158 -22.04 -0.58 -35.80
CA VAL A 158 -21.31 -0.02 -34.66
C VAL A 158 -20.05 -0.83 -34.42
N TYR A 159 -18.90 -0.16 -34.49
CA TYR A 159 -17.59 -0.71 -34.19
C TYR A 159 -17.16 -0.35 -32.77
N LEU A 160 -16.69 -1.35 -32.02
CA LEU A 160 -16.15 -1.22 -30.67
C LEU A 160 -14.77 -1.87 -30.59
N GLU A 161 -13.76 -1.13 -30.13
CA GLU A 161 -12.42 -1.65 -29.83
C GLU A 161 -12.29 -1.88 -28.32
N LEU A 162 -11.84 -3.06 -27.92
CA LEU A 162 -11.68 -3.49 -26.53
C LEU A 162 -10.21 -3.80 -26.23
N LYS A 163 -9.75 -3.37 -25.05
CA LYS A 163 -8.41 -3.65 -24.50
C LYS A 163 -8.45 -4.03 -23.02
#